data_AF-A0A821SRT5-F1
#
_entry.id   AF-A0A821SRT5-F1
#
_cell.length_a   1.000
_cell.length_b   1.000
_cell.length_c   1.000
_cell.angle_alpha   90.00
_cell.angle_beta   90.00
_cell.angle_gamma   90.00
#
_symmetry.space_group_name_H-M   'P 1'
#
loop_
_entity.id
_entity.type
_entity.pdbx_description
1 polymer ?
#
loop_
_entity_poly.entity_id
_entity_poly.type
_entity_poly.pdbx_seq_one_letter_code
_entity_poly.pdbx_strand_id
1 'polypeptide(L)'
;PDDVQLSCNITYNNVKIENGSLAQYNNDKKLWQLLFAPERIGLHELTVYAGRNNDTESSSTSVVQFNLDVNKLQRPMKFPLIYAPFQTKKCQIFTPLDGILKKGSVVPINCVIPGATDVNLTVDSQWLESEGYRDPILQREITVGSKDVAIYAKYGQKPDYDGLVKYTVQ
;
A
#
# COMPACT_ATOMS: atom_id res chain seq x y z
N PRO A 1 -13.43 -4.85 -16.14
CA PRO A 1 -13.63 -6.15 -15.46
C PRO A 1 -13.47 -5.98 -13.96
N ASP A 2 -14.48 -6.36 -13.17
CA ASP A 2 -14.47 -6.15 -11.71
C ASP A 2 -13.71 -7.25 -10.95
N ASP A 3 -13.37 -8.33 -11.65
CA ASP A 3 -12.72 -9.54 -11.17
C ASP A 3 -11.20 -9.56 -11.41
N VAL A 4 -10.62 -8.46 -11.90
CA VAL A 4 -9.19 -8.33 -12.19
C VAL A 4 -8.46 -7.55 -11.10
N GLN A 5 -7.39 -8.14 -10.60
CA GLN A 5 -6.44 -7.52 -9.68
C GLN A 5 -5.11 -7.30 -10.41
N LEU A 6 -4.59 -6.07 -10.30
CA LEU A 6 -3.26 -5.76 -10.80
C LEU A 6 -2.26 -5.75 -9.66
N SER A 7 -1.05 -6.22 -9.95
CA SER A 7 0.11 -6.04 -9.09
C SER A 7 1.30 -5.58 -9.94
N CYS A 8 2.34 -5.07 -9.27
CA CYS A 8 3.51 -4.59 -9.97
C CYS A 8 4.77 -4.77 -9.12
N ASN A 9 5.92 -4.87 -9.78
CA ASN A 9 7.24 -4.82 -9.16
C ASN A 9 8.17 -3.90 -9.96
N ILE A 10 9.24 -3.48 -9.31
CA ILE A 10 10.36 -2.79 -9.93
C ILE A 10 11.63 -3.56 -9.58
N THR A 11 12.49 -3.75 -10.58
CA THR A 11 13.80 -4.38 -10.42
C THR A 11 14.91 -3.46 -10.92
N TYR A 12 16.10 -3.63 -10.37
CA TYR A 12 17.34 -3.00 -10.83
C TYR A 12 18.43 -4.07 -10.84
N ASN A 13 19.15 -4.23 -11.96
CA ASN A 13 20.12 -5.32 -12.14
C ASN A 13 19.54 -6.70 -11.76
N ASN A 14 18.30 -6.99 -12.17
CA ASN A 14 17.56 -8.22 -11.86
C ASN A 14 17.27 -8.45 -10.37
N VAL A 15 17.47 -7.45 -9.51
CA VAL A 15 17.14 -7.51 -8.08
C VAL A 15 15.86 -6.70 -7.84
N LYS A 16 14.86 -7.34 -7.21
CA LYS A 16 13.61 -6.67 -6.81
C LYS A 16 13.91 -5.62 -5.75
N ILE A 17 13.42 -4.40 -5.96
CA ILE A 17 13.46 -3.35 -4.94
C ILE A 17 12.29 -3.59 -3.98
N GLU A 18 12.62 -3.90 -2.73
CA GLU A 18 11.64 -4.14 -1.68
C GLU A 18 10.83 -2.86 -1.41
N ASN A 19 9.50 -3.00 -1.41
CA ASN A 19 8.55 -1.89 -1.32
C ASN A 19 8.82 -0.76 -2.34
N GLY A 20 9.45 -1.08 -3.47
CA GLY A 20 9.68 -0.14 -4.57
C GLY A 20 8.44 0.05 -5.47
N SER A 21 7.37 -0.71 -5.24
CA SER A 21 6.12 -0.59 -5.98
C SER A 21 4.90 -0.67 -5.09
N LEU A 22 3.81 -0.03 -5.50
CA LEU A 22 2.51 -0.04 -4.83
C LEU A 22 1.40 -0.15 -5.87
N ALA A 23 0.57 -1.19 -5.75
CA ALA A 23 -0.66 -1.32 -6.52
C ALA A 23 -1.85 -1.01 -5.60
N GLN A 24 -2.62 0.01 -5.96
CA GLN A 24 -3.80 0.47 -5.22
C GLN A 24 -4.94 0.78 -6.17
N TYR A 25 -6.19 0.82 -5.68
CA TYR A 25 -7.34 1.12 -6.52
C TYR A 25 -7.78 2.56 -6.34
N ASN A 26 -7.75 3.34 -7.42
CA ASN A 26 -8.27 4.70 -7.41
C ASN A 26 -9.80 4.63 -7.54
N ASN A 27 -10.50 4.85 -6.42
CA ASN A 27 -11.95 4.70 -6.35
C ASN A 27 -12.69 5.77 -7.17
N ASP A 28 -12.15 6.99 -7.25
CA ASP A 28 -12.75 8.09 -8.02
C ASP A 28 -12.72 7.81 -9.53
N LYS A 29 -11.57 7.34 -10.02
CA LYS A 29 -11.35 7.03 -11.44
C LYS A 29 -11.83 5.62 -11.82
N LYS A 30 -12.11 4.77 -10.84
CA LYS A 30 -12.44 3.34 -11.00
C LYS A 30 -11.35 2.57 -11.75
N LEU A 31 -10.08 2.90 -11.47
CA LEU A 31 -8.91 2.31 -12.15
C LEU A 31 -7.85 1.88 -11.14
N TRP A 32 -7.13 0.81 -11.46
CA TRP A 32 -5.90 0.46 -10.76
C TRP A 32 -4.83 1.53 -11.00
N GLN A 33 -4.19 1.95 -9.92
CA GLN A 33 -3.03 2.83 -9.93
C GLN A 33 -1.81 2.03 -9.50
N LEU A 34 -0.80 1.99 -10.37
CA LEU A 34 0.48 1.35 -10.12
C LEU A 34 1.53 2.45 -9.94
N LEU A 35 2.16 2.46 -8.78
CA LEU A 35 3.17 3.42 -8.41
C LEU A 35 4.52 2.71 -8.28
N PHE A 36 5.57 3.39 -8.70
CA PHE A 36 6.94 2.89 -8.67
C PHE A 36 7.86 3.94 -8.04
N ALA A 37 8.73 3.51 -7.15
CA ALA A 37 9.68 4.32 -6.41
C ALA A 37 11.10 3.78 -6.66
N PRO A 38 11.77 4.25 -7.71
CA PRO A 38 13.18 3.93 -7.94
C PRO A 38 14.04 4.43 -6.78
N GLU A 39 14.94 3.60 -6.27
CA GLU A 39 15.82 3.94 -5.15
C GLU A 39 17.20 4.45 -5.60
N ARG A 40 17.54 4.29 -6.88
CA ARG A 40 18.84 4.68 -7.46
C ARG A 40 18.69 5.23 -8.89
N ILE A 41 19.76 5.82 -9.41
CA ILE A 41 19.89 6.25 -10.82
C ILE A 41 20.19 5.01 -11.68
N GLY A 42 19.75 5.03 -12.93
CA GLY A 42 20.01 4.01 -13.94
C GLY A 42 18.75 3.31 -14.46
N LEU A 43 18.96 2.24 -15.21
CA LEU A 43 17.89 1.50 -15.87
C LEU A 43 17.18 0.56 -14.91
N HIS A 44 15.89 0.77 -14.74
CA HIS A 44 15.00 -0.08 -13.96
C HIS A 44 14.01 -0.79 -14.88
N GLU A 45 13.62 -1.99 -14.50
CA GLU A 45 12.56 -2.73 -15.17
C GLU A 45 11.31 -2.71 -14.29
N LEU A 46 10.18 -2.31 -14.88
CA LEU A 46 8.87 -2.27 -14.21
C LEU A 46 8.03 -3.39 -14.81
N THR A 47 7.55 -4.32 -14.00
CA THR A 47 6.64 -5.37 -14.48
C THR A 47 5.26 -5.22 -13.86
N VAL A 48 4.24 -5.35 -14.71
CA VAL A 48 2.83 -5.34 -14.33
C VAL A 48 2.25 -6.72 -14.55
N TYR A 49 1.60 -7.26 -13.53
CA TYR A 49 0.93 -8.54 -13.56
C TYR A 49 -0.57 -8.32 -13.42
N ALA A 50 -1.36 -9.19 -14.06
CA ALA A 50 -2.79 -9.28 -13.84
C ALA A 50 -3.13 -10.69 -13.37
N GLY A 51 -3.97 -10.78 -12.34
CA GLY A 51 -4.62 -11.99 -11.90
C GLY A 51 -6.12 -11.79 -11.88
N ARG A 52 -6.88 -12.88 -12.05
CA ARG A 52 -8.31 -12.89 -11.74
C ARG A 52 -8.50 -13.34 -10.30
N ASN A 53 -9.44 -12.73 -9.58
CA ASN A 53 -9.66 -12.99 -8.15
C ASN A 53 -10.02 -14.45 -7.83
N ASN A 54 -10.56 -15.19 -8.80
CA ASN A 54 -11.01 -16.58 -8.64
C ASN A 54 -10.00 -17.62 -9.16
N ASP A 55 -8.84 -17.19 -9.64
CA ASP A 55 -7.87 -18.07 -10.26
C ASP A 55 -6.74 -18.35 -9.26
N THR A 56 -7.00 -19.31 -8.37
CA THR A 56 -6.03 -19.76 -7.35
C THR A 56 -4.96 -20.69 -7.90
N GLU A 57 -5.12 -21.17 -9.14
CA GLU A 57 -4.21 -22.15 -9.76
C GLU A 57 -3.32 -21.56 -10.86
N SER A 58 -3.65 -20.40 -11.44
CA SER A 58 -2.80 -19.76 -12.44
C SER A 58 -1.75 -18.83 -11.82
N SER A 59 -0.49 -19.04 -12.20
CA SER A 59 0.55 -18.03 -12.01
C SER A 59 0.11 -16.74 -12.71
N SER A 60 0.14 -15.61 -11.99
CA SER A 60 -0.19 -14.31 -12.60
C SER A 60 0.74 -14.09 -13.79
N THR A 61 0.16 -13.95 -14.99
CA THR A 61 0.95 -13.71 -16.19
C THR A 61 1.47 -12.27 -16.15
N SER A 62 2.75 -12.08 -16.50
CA SER A 62 3.27 -10.74 -16.78
C SER A 62 2.52 -10.21 -17.98
N VAL A 63 1.87 -9.06 -17.82
CA VAL A 63 1.03 -8.46 -18.86
C VAL A 63 1.82 -7.42 -19.64
N VAL A 64 2.60 -6.62 -18.93
CA VAL A 64 3.43 -5.59 -19.54
C VAL A 64 4.71 -5.40 -18.75
N GLN A 65 5.80 -5.19 -19.48
CA GLN A 65 7.10 -4.82 -18.95
C GLN A 65 7.56 -3.51 -19.57
N PHE A 66 8.08 -2.61 -18.76
CA PHE A 66 8.61 -1.31 -19.17
C PHE A 66 10.03 -1.15 -18.68
N ASN A 67 10.82 -0.36 -19.41
CA ASN A 67 12.12 0.10 -18.97
C ASN A 67 12.03 1.58 -18.58
N LEU A 68 12.48 1.90 -17.36
CA LEU A 68 12.53 3.25 -16.84
C LEU A 68 14.00 3.64 -16.63
N ASP A 69 14.50 4.56 -17.44
CA ASP A 69 15.84 5.13 -17.26
C ASP A 69 15.78 6.35 -16.33
N VAL A 70 16.30 6.18 -15.11
CA VAL A 70 16.27 7.20 -14.07
C VAL A 70 17.57 7.99 -14.09
N ASN A 71 17.55 9.18 -14.68
CA ASN A 71 18.73 10.05 -14.78
C ASN A 71 18.92 10.98 -13.56
N LYS A 72 17.88 11.18 -12.76
CA LYS A 72 17.92 11.98 -11.53
C LYS A 72 16.91 11.45 -10.51
N LEU A 73 17.35 11.30 -9.28
CA LEU A 73 16.48 11.04 -8.14
C LEU A 73 16.18 12.33 -7.39
N GLN A 74 14.90 12.56 -7.09
CA GLN A 74 14.51 13.67 -6.20
C GLN A 74 14.77 13.31 -4.74
N ARG A 75 14.29 12.14 -4.32
CA ARG A 75 14.57 11.53 -3.01
C ARG A 75 14.36 10.02 -3.10
N PRO A 76 15.20 9.20 -2.48
CA PRO A 76 14.89 7.79 -2.26
C PRO A 76 13.62 7.68 -1.41
N MET A 77 12.73 6.76 -1.79
CA MET A 77 11.46 6.53 -1.12
C MET A 77 11.15 5.04 -1.23
N LYS A 78 10.48 4.50 -0.21
CA LYS A 78 9.83 3.19 -0.27
C LYS A 78 8.36 3.39 0.00
N PHE A 79 7.50 2.57 -0.58
CA PHE A 79 6.10 2.53 -0.19
C PHE A 79 5.93 1.79 1.15
N PRO A 80 4.80 1.95 1.84
CA PRO A 80 4.48 1.06 2.95
C PRO A 80 4.25 -0.38 2.45
N LEU A 81 4.48 -1.34 3.33
CA LEU A 81 4.10 -2.72 3.10
C LEU A 81 2.57 -2.82 3.05
N ILE A 82 2.02 -3.46 2.03
CA ILE A 82 0.60 -3.76 1.93
C ILE A 82 0.35 -5.26 2.05
N TYR A 83 -0.74 -5.62 2.71
CA TYR A 83 -1.19 -7.01 2.82
C TYR A 83 -2.29 -7.31 1.79
N ALA A 84 -2.53 -8.60 1.50
CA ALA A 84 -3.52 -9.02 0.52
C ALA A 84 -4.93 -8.39 0.68
N PRO A 85 -5.45 -8.18 1.92
CA PRO A 85 -6.73 -7.49 2.10
C PRO A 85 -6.76 -6.07 1.53
N PHE A 86 -5.64 -5.34 1.50
CA PHE A 86 -5.57 -4.00 0.91
C PHE A 86 -5.96 -4.00 -0.58
N GLN A 87 -5.44 -4.95 -1.35
CA GLN A 87 -5.73 -5.04 -2.78
C GLN A 87 -7.11 -5.64 -3.05
N THR A 88 -7.47 -6.72 -2.34
CA THR A 88 -8.77 -7.38 -2.54
C THR A 88 -9.95 -6.49 -2.16
N LYS A 89 -9.74 -5.57 -1.20
CA LYS A 89 -10.71 -4.56 -0.77
C LYS A 89 -10.60 -3.25 -1.53
N LYS A 90 -9.76 -3.16 -2.57
CA LYS A 90 -9.62 -1.96 -3.41
C LYS A 90 -9.31 -0.69 -2.59
N CYS A 91 -8.43 -0.83 -1.60
CA CYS A 91 -7.99 0.27 -0.76
C CYS A 91 -7.07 1.23 -1.53
N GLN A 92 -6.93 2.44 -0.99
CA GLN A 92 -6.07 3.50 -1.53
C GLN A 92 -5.40 4.28 -0.40
N ILE A 93 -4.12 4.61 -0.54
CA ILE A 93 -3.40 5.51 0.36
C ILE A 93 -3.29 6.89 -0.32
N PHE A 94 -3.71 7.94 0.39
CA PHE A 94 -3.48 9.32 -0.01
C PHE A 94 -2.27 9.91 0.71
N THR A 95 -2.16 9.69 2.02
CA THR A 95 -0.99 10.12 2.80
C THR A 95 -0.81 9.27 4.07
N PRO A 96 0.43 9.01 4.50
CA PRO A 96 1.67 9.22 3.76
C PRO A 96 1.88 8.08 2.75
N LEU A 97 2.35 8.41 1.54
CA LEU A 97 2.80 7.38 0.59
C LEU A 97 4.21 6.86 0.94
N ASP A 98 4.96 7.61 1.75
CA ASP A 98 6.27 7.22 2.21
C ASP A 98 6.12 6.16 3.30
N GLY A 99 6.67 4.97 3.03
CA GLY A 99 6.63 3.82 3.91
C GLY A 99 7.48 3.97 5.16
N ILE A 100 8.37 4.98 5.19
CA ILE A 100 9.25 5.28 6.31
C ILE A 100 8.77 6.54 7.01
N LEU A 101 8.36 6.40 8.27
CA LEU A 101 7.89 7.50 9.11
C LEU A 101 9.00 7.94 10.06
N LYS A 102 9.06 9.25 10.33
CA LYS A 102 10.02 9.83 11.27
C LYS A 102 9.56 9.62 12.71
N LYS A 103 10.40 9.01 13.55
CA LYS A 103 10.13 8.82 14.98
C LYS A 103 9.74 10.14 15.68
N GLY A 104 8.68 10.09 16.49
CA GLY A 104 8.18 11.22 17.28
C GLY A 104 7.52 12.34 16.47
N SER A 105 7.43 12.21 15.15
CA SER A 105 6.69 13.17 14.32
C SER A 105 5.18 12.95 14.44
N VAL A 106 4.40 14.00 14.17
CA VAL A 106 2.96 13.89 13.94
C VAL A 106 2.74 13.78 12.45
N VAL A 107 2.04 12.73 12.01
CA VAL A 107 1.78 12.48 10.59
C VAL A 107 0.28 12.28 10.33
N PRO A 108 -0.26 12.85 9.24
CA PRO A 108 -1.63 12.58 8.82
C PRO A 108 -1.70 11.23 8.09
N ILE A 109 -2.58 10.36 8.55
CA ILE A 109 -3.01 9.16 7.85
C ILE A 109 -4.32 9.47 7.12
N ASN A 110 -4.34 9.26 5.80
CA ASN A 110 -5.52 9.39 4.96
C ASN A 110 -5.57 8.24 3.94
N CYS A 111 -6.59 7.38 4.06
CA CYS A 111 -6.78 6.21 3.22
C CYS A 111 -8.26 6.00 2.86
N VAL A 112 -8.52 5.40 1.70
CA VAL A 112 -9.82 4.81 1.35
C VAL A 112 -9.78 3.32 1.68
N ILE A 113 -10.73 2.88 2.50
CA ILE A 113 -10.90 1.51 2.99
C ILE A 113 -12.39 1.17 2.89
N PRO A 114 -12.87 0.77 1.70
CA PRO A 114 -14.31 0.70 1.45
C PRO A 114 -14.95 -0.53 2.11
N GLY A 115 -16.12 -0.32 2.72
CA GLY A 115 -16.95 -1.40 3.26
C GLY A 115 -16.43 -2.01 4.56
N ALA A 116 -15.42 -1.41 5.20
CA ALA A 116 -15.02 -1.77 6.54
C ALA A 116 -16.07 -1.29 7.55
N THR A 117 -16.37 -2.13 8.54
CA THR A 117 -17.27 -1.79 9.65
C THR A 117 -16.53 -1.04 10.76
N ASP A 118 -15.23 -1.28 10.89
CA ASP A 118 -14.34 -0.51 11.74
C ASP A 118 -12.92 -0.50 11.16
N VAL A 119 -12.16 0.55 11.46
CA VAL A 119 -10.76 0.70 11.07
C VAL A 119 -10.00 1.24 12.26
N ASN A 120 -8.89 0.59 12.59
CA ASN A 120 -8.05 1.02 13.69
C ASN A 120 -6.56 0.87 13.34
N LEU A 121 -5.71 1.54 14.12
CA LEU A 121 -4.28 1.60 13.91
C LEU A 121 -3.56 1.10 15.15
N THR A 122 -2.36 0.58 14.93
CA THR A 122 -1.39 0.37 15.99
C THR A 122 -0.18 1.27 15.81
N VAL A 123 0.39 1.70 16.93
CA VAL A 123 1.71 2.32 17.01
C VAL A 123 2.54 1.50 17.99
N ASP A 124 3.68 0.98 17.54
CA ASP A 124 4.52 0.07 18.33
C ASP A 124 3.75 -1.13 18.92
N SER A 125 2.85 -1.71 18.10
CA SER A 125 1.92 -2.79 18.47
C SER A 125 0.87 -2.43 19.54
N GLN A 126 0.71 -1.15 19.90
CA GLN A 126 -0.35 -0.69 20.78
C GLN A 126 -1.52 -0.13 19.97
N TRP A 127 -2.71 -0.65 20.20
CA TRP A 127 -3.94 -0.15 19.58
C TRP A 127 -4.22 1.28 20.01
N LEU A 128 -4.52 2.13 19.05
CA LEU A 128 -5.07 3.46 19.31
C LEU A 128 -6.58 3.36 19.53
N GLU A 129 -7.17 4.44 20.06
CA GLU A 129 -8.62 4.57 20.06
C GLU A 129 -9.14 4.60 18.62
N SER A 130 -10.26 3.91 18.38
CA SER A 130 -10.94 3.90 17.08
C SER A 130 -11.55 5.28 16.82
N GLU A 131 -10.85 6.09 16.03
CA GLU A 131 -11.27 7.43 15.63
C GLU A 131 -10.88 7.71 14.17
N GLY A 132 -11.54 8.71 13.57
CA GLY A 132 -11.20 9.22 12.24
C GLY A 132 -11.66 8.37 11.07
N TYR A 133 -12.33 7.23 11.30
CA TYR A 133 -12.93 6.44 10.24
C TYR A 133 -14.42 6.77 10.04
N ARG A 134 -14.78 7.10 8.80
CA ARG A 134 -16.14 7.22 8.31
C ARG A 134 -16.18 6.64 6.91
N ASP A 135 -16.82 5.48 6.76
CA ASP A 135 -16.84 4.73 5.49
C ASP A 135 -17.02 5.64 4.27
N PRO A 136 -16.12 5.57 3.26
CA PRO A 136 -14.97 4.66 3.15
C PRO A 136 -13.63 5.27 3.60
N ILE A 137 -13.62 6.40 4.30
CA ILE A 137 -12.42 7.21 4.54
C ILE A 137 -11.92 7.03 5.97
N LEU A 138 -10.64 6.67 6.11
CA LEU A 138 -9.87 6.88 7.34
C LEU A 138 -9.09 8.18 7.21
N GLN A 139 -9.31 9.13 8.11
CA GLN A 139 -8.54 10.36 8.21
C GLN A 139 -8.27 10.73 9.67
N ARG A 140 -7.01 10.69 10.08
CA ARG A 140 -6.57 11.11 11.43
C ARG A 140 -5.09 11.46 11.46
N GLU A 141 -4.67 12.18 12.49
CA GLU A 141 -3.26 12.35 12.80
C GLU A 141 -2.83 11.32 13.84
N ILE A 142 -1.56 10.90 13.79
CA ILE A 142 -0.94 10.04 14.79
C ILE A 142 0.42 10.61 15.19
N THR A 143 0.82 10.35 16.43
CA THR A 143 2.22 10.51 16.84
C THR A 143 2.96 9.20 16.55
N VAL A 144 4.02 9.29 15.74
CA VAL A 144 4.80 8.13 15.33
C VAL A 144 5.64 7.63 16.51
N GLY A 145 5.51 6.33 16.80
CA GLY A 145 6.28 5.61 17.80
C GLY A 145 7.74 5.39 17.39
N SER A 146 8.29 4.25 17.76
CA SER A 146 9.71 3.90 17.60
C SER A 146 9.99 2.71 16.70
N LYS A 147 8.96 1.92 16.34
CA LYS A 147 9.10 0.65 15.61
C LYS A 147 8.30 0.66 14.32
N ASP A 148 6.98 0.72 14.44
CA ASP A 148 6.08 0.62 13.30
C ASP A 148 4.73 1.28 13.56
N VAL A 149 4.03 1.54 12.46
CA VAL A 149 2.62 1.93 12.44
C VAL A 149 1.92 0.98 11.49
N ALA A 150 0.81 0.37 11.92
CA ALA A 150 0.02 -0.49 11.06
C ALA A 150 -1.45 -0.08 11.06
N ILE A 151 -2.09 -0.23 9.89
CA ILE A 151 -3.50 0.04 9.67
C ILE A 151 -4.22 -1.29 9.50
N TYR A 152 -5.33 -1.42 10.20
CA TYR A 152 -6.16 -2.61 10.20
C TYR A 152 -7.62 -2.27 9.92
N ALA A 153 -8.35 -3.19 9.32
CA ALA A 153 -9.78 -3.04 9.08
C ALA A 153 -10.54 -4.30 9.45
N LYS A 154 -11.75 -4.10 9.94
CA LYS A 154 -12.72 -5.13 10.24
C LYS A 154 -13.83 -5.07 9.21
N TYR A 155 -14.26 -6.23 8.73
CA TYR A 155 -15.28 -6.34 7.69
C TYR A 155 -16.43 -7.24 8.16
N GLY A 156 -17.67 -6.75 7.99
CA GLY A 156 -18.88 -7.49 8.38
C GLY A 156 -18.91 -7.80 9.88
N GLN A 157 -19.36 -9.01 10.22
CA GLN A 157 -19.49 -9.50 11.60
C GLN A 157 -18.27 -10.29 12.09
N LYS A 158 -17.15 -10.28 11.36
CA LYS A 158 -15.95 -11.00 11.79
C LYS A 158 -15.40 -10.43 13.09
N PRO A 159 -14.93 -11.26 14.04
CA PRO A 159 -14.35 -10.75 15.28
C PRO A 159 -13.03 -10.01 15.03
N ASP A 160 -12.22 -10.52 14.11
CA ASP A 160 -10.83 -10.12 13.93
C ASP A 160 -10.64 -8.98 12.93
N TYR A 161 -9.50 -8.31 13.07
CA TYR A 161 -9.02 -7.30 12.15
C TYR A 161 -8.07 -7.90 11.11
N ASP A 162 -8.26 -7.49 9.86
CA ASP A 162 -7.36 -7.77 8.76
C ASP A 162 -6.30 -6.66 8.67
N GLY A 163 -5.01 -7.03 8.65
CA GLY A 163 -3.94 -6.08 8.38
C GLY A 163 -4.03 -5.54 6.96
N LEU A 164 -3.87 -4.23 6.78
CA LEU A 164 -3.93 -3.58 5.47
C LEU A 164 -2.59 -3.00 5.04
N VAL A 165 -2.01 -2.16 5.90
CA VAL A 165 -0.81 -1.37 5.59
C VAL A 165 0.12 -1.39 6.80
N LYS A 166 1.42 -1.46 6.57
CA LYS A 166 2.45 -1.31 7.60
C LYS A 166 3.56 -0.37 7.15
N TYR A 167 3.81 0.63 7.97
CA TYR A 167 4.92 1.57 7.85
C TYR A 167 6.06 1.17 8.79
N THR A 168 7.29 1.46 8.40
CA THR A 168 8.45 1.37 9.28
C THR A 168 8.79 2.73 9.86
N VAL A 169 9.51 2.74 10.98
CA VAL A 169 9.95 3.99 11.64
C VAL A 169 11.47 4.11 11.58
N GLN A 170 11.96 5.33 11.34
CA GLN A 170 13.37 5.72 11.44
C GLN A 170 13.55 6.98 12.30
#